data_AF-A0A359EGA0-F1
#
_entry.id   AF-A0A359EGA0-F1
#
_cell.length_a   1.000
_cell.length_b   1.000
_cell.length_c   1.000
_cell.angle_alpha   90.00
_cell.angle_beta   90.00
_cell.angle_gamma   90.00
#
_symmetry.space_group_name_H-M   'P 1'
#
loop_
_entity.id
_entity.type
_entity.pdbx_description
1 polymer ?
#
loop_
_entity_poly.entity_id
_entity_poly.type
_entity_poly.pdbx_seq_one_letter_code
_entity_poly.pdbx_strand_id
1 'polypeptide(L)'
;MITFDEVCMWINRNSTSNQADSKSGTISDPDFGSSLILNFGRNLGISANCLINQMKAAFAEKDYAKTKKIIALLDSVIQKSNKSLEIAEVSYECGIALYRMGDFGEAGLFLHQAITKYGIDNYHNQAIAIWALGEVYWQVGEYGDAFNHWERSYEIFKLLSKTNIEPQWYGKRSEQIKETIEQRSNVYS
;
A
#
# COMPACT_ATOMS: atom_id res chain seq x y z
N MET A 1 -3.26 5.56 -20.11
CA MET A 1 -2.20 5.15 -19.18
C MET A 1 -2.81 5.10 -17.81
N ILE A 2 -2.81 3.95 -17.16
CA ILE A 2 -3.37 3.82 -15.82
C ILE A 2 -2.38 4.44 -14.84
N THR A 3 -2.87 5.34 -14.01
CA THR A 3 -2.05 6.03 -13.00
C THR A 3 -1.90 5.15 -11.77
N PHE A 4 -0.79 5.33 -11.05
CA PHE A 4 -0.59 4.70 -9.74
C PHE A 4 -1.80 4.90 -8.81
N ASP A 5 -2.45 6.07 -8.85
CA ASP A 5 -3.63 6.36 -8.05
C ASP A 5 -4.87 5.57 -8.51
N GLU A 6 -5.03 5.31 -9.81
CA GLU A 6 -6.08 4.41 -10.32
C GLU A 6 -5.84 2.97 -9.87
N VAL A 7 -4.58 2.51 -9.80
CA VAL A 7 -4.23 1.20 -9.23
C VAL A 7 -4.51 1.15 -7.73
N CYS A 8 -4.15 2.20 -6.97
CA CYS A 8 -4.48 2.30 -5.55
C CYS A 8 -5.99 2.36 -5.30
N MET A 9 -6.78 2.94 -6.21
CA MET A 9 -8.25 2.95 -6.11
C MET A 9 -8.87 1.55 -6.29
N TRP A 10 -8.18 0.60 -6.92
CA TRP A 10 -8.67 -0.77 -7.06
C TRP A 10 -8.77 -1.53 -5.73
N ILE A 11 -8.04 -1.09 -4.71
CA ILE A 11 -8.02 -1.65 -3.34
C ILE A 11 -9.38 -1.50 -2.64
N ASN A 12 -10.08 -0.39 -2.87
CA ASN A 12 -11.27 -0.03 -2.10
C ASN A 12 -12.59 -0.64 -2.60
N ARG A 13 -12.60 -1.28 -3.77
CA ARG A 13 -13.85 -1.85 -4.33
C ARG A 13 -14.13 -3.28 -3.84
N ASN A 14 -13.10 -4.01 -3.43
CA ASN A 14 -13.20 -5.39 -2.93
C ASN A 14 -13.11 -5.50 -1.40
N SER A 15 -12.75 -4.42 -0.68
CA SER A 15 -12.86 -4.37 0.78
C SER A 15 -14.30 -4.19 1.26
N THR A 16 -15.17 -3.58 0.46
CA THR A 16 -16.60 -3.38 0.80
C THR A 16 -17.47 -4.64 0.64
N SER A 17 -17.00 -5.68 -0.06
CA SER A 17 -17.74 -6.96 -0.17
C SER A 17 -17.34 -7.99 0.89
N ASN A 18 -16.20 -7.82 1.56
CA ASN A 18 -15.66 -8.77 2.55
C ASN A 18 -15.57 -8.24 4.00
N GLN A 19 -16.14 -7.07 4.30
CA GLN A 19 -16.36 -6.60 5.68
C GLN A 19 -17.85 -6.50 5.98
N ALA A 20 -18.50 -7.66 6.14
CA ALA A 20 -19.58 -7.77 7.10
C ALA A 20 -18.93 -7.97 8.49
N ASP A 21 -19.38 -7.16 9.45
CA ASP A 21 -19.15 -7.28 10.90
C ASP A 21 -17.80 -6.85 11.49
N SER A 22 -17.65 -5.53 11.68
CA SER A 22 -17.43 -5.01 13.04
C SER A 22 -17.83 -3.53 13.12
N LYS A 23 -18.96 -3.27 13.78
CA LYS A 23 -19.34 -1.90 14.17
C LYS A 23 -18.32 -1.40 15.19
N SER A 24 -17.55 -0.37 14.85
CA SER A 24 -16.92 0.50 15.84
C SER A 24 -17.34 1.94 15.57
N GLY A 25 -17.89 2.57 16.61
CA GLY A 25 -18.61 3.83 16.55
C GLY A 25 -17.73 5.01 16.15
N THR A 26 -18.33 5.89 15.37
CA THR A 26 -17.84 7.24 15.10
C THR A 26 -17.76 8.05 16.39
N ILE A 27 -16.59 8.63 16.68
CA ILE A 27 -16.51 9.83 17.53
C ILE A 27 -15.80 10.90 16.71
N SER A 28 -16.62 11.84 16.24
CA SER A 28 -16.25 13.14 15.73
C SER A 28 -15.94 14.05 16.93
N ASP A 29 -14.69 14.52 17.07
CA ASP A 29 -14.45 15.74 17.84
C ASP A 29 -13.17 16.46 17.32
N PRO A 30 -13.20 17.78 17.02
CA PRO A 30 -12.18 18.42 16.18
C PRO A 30 -10.99 19.06 16.92
N ASP A 31 -10.82 18.88 18.24
CA ASP A 31 -9.99 19.82 19.02
C ASP A 31 -9.02 19.20 20.06
N PHE A 32 -8.54 17.96 19.87
CA PHE A 32 -7.61 17.34 20.83
C PHE A 32 -6.12 17.57 20.51
N GLY A 33 -5.68 18.81 20.77
CA GLY A 33 -4.36 19.22 21.29
C GLY A 33 -3.07 18.49 20.84
N SER A 34 -2.30 19.17 20.00
CA SER A 34 -1.01 18.79 19.41
C SER A 34 0.16 18.48 20.38
N SER A 35 -0.02 18.53 21.71
CA SER A 35 1.03 18.22 22.69
C SER A 35 0.86 16.86 23.39
N LEU A 36 -0.31 16.21 23.31
CA LEU A 36 -0.52 14.88 23.89
C LEU A 36 0.02 13.73 23.00
N ILE A 37 0.22 13.98 21.71
CA ILE A 37 0.63 12.96 20.72
C ILE A 37 2.03 12.38 21.02
N LEU A 38 2.91 13.14 21.69
CA LEU A 38 4.28 12.69 21.95
C LEU A 38 4.45 11.84 23.21
N ASN A 39 3.50 11.86 24.16
CA ASN A 39 3.63 11.12 25.43
C ASN A 39 2.57 10.02 25.63
N PHE A 40 1.47 10.01 24.86
CA PHE A 40 0.45 8.96 24.95
C PHE A 40 0.75 7.70 24.13
N GLY A 41 1.71 7.75 23.20
CA GLY A 41 2.09 6.63 22.35
C GLY A 41 2.75 5.45 23.08
N ARG A 42 3.00 5.56 24.39
CA ARG A 42 3.69 4.54 25.19
C ARG A 42 2.78 3.59 25.96
N ASN A 43 1.46 3.80 26.07
CA ASN A 43 0.69 2.98 27.04
C ASN A 43 -0.76 2.55 26.77
N LEU A 44 -1.48 2.93 25.69
CA LEU A 44 -2.86 2.44 25.50
C LEU A 44 -3.27 2.31 24.03
N GLY A 45 -3.42 1.08 23.53
CA GLY A 45 -4.50 0.67 22.62
C GLY A 45 -4.71 1.37 21.28
N ILE A 46 -3.82 2.22 20.77
CA ILE A 46 -3.95 2.75 19.40
C ILE A 46 -3.67 1.60 18.43
N SER A 47 -4.71 1.13 17.74
CA SER A 47 -4.56 0.10 16.71
C SER A 47 -3.71 0.62 15.55
N ALA A 48 -2.97 -0.25 14.88
CA ALA A 48 -2.19 0.12 13.69
C ALA A 48 -3.06 0.86 12.65
N ASN A 49 -4.33 0.46 12.51
CA ASN A 49 -5.30 1.12 11.65
C ASN A 49 -5.60 2.58 12.05
N CYS A 50 -5.66 2.89 13.35
CA CYS A 50 -5.85 4.26 13.80
C CYS A 50 -4.66 5.14 13.40
N LEU A 51 -3.43 4.62 13.56
CA LEU A 51 -2.21 5.32 13.13
C LEU A 51 -2.15 5.50 11.60
N ILE A 52 -2.56 4.48 10.82
CA ILE A 52 -2.67 4.60 9.36
C ILE A 52 -3.65 5.71 8.98
N ASN A 53 -4.81 5.80 9.64
CA ASN A 53 -5.78 6.85 9.36
C ASN A 53 -5.23 8.25 9.70
N GLN A 54 -4.53 8.38 10.83
CA GLN A 54 -3.85 9.63 11.19
C GLN A 54 -2.75 10.00 10.20
N MET A 55 -1.98 9.01 9.72
CA MET A 55 -0.96 9.20 8.69
C MET A 55 -1.56 9.73 7.39
N LYS A 56 -2.65 9.11 6.92
CA LYS A 56 -3.38 9.53 5.71
C LYS A 56 -3.96 10.94 5.86
N ALA A 57 -4.51 11.27 7.03
CA ALA A 57 -5.00 12.62 7.33
C ALA A 57 -3.86 13.65 7.32
N ALA A 58 -2.74 13.38 8.00
CA ALA A 58 -1.56 14.25 8.00
C ALA A 58 -0.97 14.44 6.60
N PHE A 59 -0.95 13.39 5.79
CA PHE A 59 -0.54 13.46 4.40
C PHE A 59 -1.47 14.36 3.57
N ALA A 60 -2.79 14.25 3.77
CA ALA A 60 -3.77 15.11 3.10
C ALA A 60 -3.64 16.58 3.53
N GLU A 61 -3.27 16.84 4.79
CA GLU A 61 -2.93 18.16 5.33
C GLU A 61 -1.59 18.70 4.76
N LYS A 62 -0.83 17.90 4.01
CA LYS A 62 0.54 18.17 3.53
C LYS A 62 1.55 18.38 4.67
N ASP A 63 1.24 17.93 5.87
CA ASP A 63 2.17 17.94 7.00
C ASP A 63 3.08 16.71 6.91
N TYR A 64 4.05 16.79 6.00
CA TYR A 64 5.01 15.72 5.74
C TYR A 64 5.89 15.39 6.97
N ALA A 65 6.14 16.37 7.83
CA ALA A 65 6.91 16.15 9.06
C ALA A 65 6.13 15.27 10.04
N LYS A 66 4.83 15.52 10.19
CA LYS A 66 3.93 14.68 11.00
C LYS A 66 3.75 13.29 10.36
N THR A 67 3.61 13.20 9.03
CA THR A 67 3.53 11.91 8.33
C THR A 67 4.76 11.05 8.61
N LYS A 68 5.98 11.59 8.48
CA LYS A 68 7.21 10.83 8.79
C LYS A 68 7.28 10.37 10.25
N LYS A 69 6.85 11.20 11.19
CA LYS A 69 6.79 10.81 12.62
C LYS A 69 5.82 9.65 12.85
N ILE A 70 4.66 9.66 12.20
CA ILE A 70 3.68 8.58 12.31
C ILE A 70 4.21 7.30 11.65
N ILE A 71 4.91 7.39 10.52
CA ILE A 71 5.56 6.24 9.87
C ILE A 71 6.60 5.60 10.81
N ALA A 72 7.45 6.41 11.46
CA ALA A 72 8.41 5.89 12.44
C ALA A 72 7.72 5.20 13.64
N LEU A 73 6.55 5.71 14.06
CA LEU A 73 5.76 5.06 15.10
C LEU A 73 5.17 3.72 14.60
N LEU A 74 4.64 3.69 13.38
CA LEU A 74 4.14 2.47 12.73
C LEU A 74 5.25 1.42 12.57
N ASP A 75 6.47 1.82 12.22
CA ASP A 75 7.63 0.92 12.17
C ASP A 75 7.90 0.27 13.54
N SER A 76 7.84 1.07 14.63
CA SER A 76 7.99 0.53 15.99
C SER A 76 6.87 -0.44 16.40
N VAL A 77 5.67 -0.31 15.80
CA VAL A 77 4.53 -1.21 16.03
C VAL A 77 4.73 -2.52 15.29
N ILE A 78 5.12 -2.49 14.01
CA ILE A 78 5.34 -3.71 13.21
C ILE A 78 6.53 -4.53 13.72
N GLN A 79 7.59 -3.89 14.25
CA GLN A 79 8.71 -4.60 14.86
C GLN A 79 8.31 -5.41 16.11
N LYS A 80 7.22 -5.02 16.78
CA LYS A 80 6.67 -5.71 17.95
C LYS A 80 5.52 -6.66 17.60
N SER A 81 4.96 -6.58 16.39
CA SER A 81 3.86 -7.44 15.97
C SER A 81 4.40 -8.79 15.50
N ASN A 82 3.68 -9.85 15.82
CA ASN A 82 3.93 -11.20 15.29
C ASN A 82 2.96 -11.57 14.16
N LYS A 83 2.04 -10.67 13.79
CA LYS A 83 1.02 -10.94 12.78
C LYS A 83 1.53 -10.54 11.40
N SER A 84 1.87 -11.52 10.57
CA SER A 84 2.44 -11.28 9.24
C SER A 84 1.55 -10.38 8.37
N LEU A 85 0.23 -10.58 8.39
CA LEU A 85 -0.70 -9.78 7.60
C LEU A 85 -0.74 -8.31 8.04
N GLU A 86 -0.80 -8.07 9.36
CA GLU A 86 -0.78 -6.70 9.91
C GLU A 86 0.53 -5.98 9.52
N ILE A 87 1.67 -6.67 9.63
CA ILE A 87 2.96 -6.13 9.18
C ILE A 87 2.91 -5.79 7.70
N ALA A 88 2.33 -6.67 6.86
CA ALA A 88 2.27 -6.45 5.42
C ALA A 88 1.42 -5.23 5.05
N GLU A 89 0.23 -5.10 5.63
CA GLU A 89 -0.70 -3.98 5.38
C GLU A 89 -0.11 -2.65 5.83
N VAL A 90 0.45 -2.60 7.05
CA VAL A 90 1.10 -1.39 7.57
C VAL A 90 2.29 -0.99 6.71
N SER A 91 3.14 -1.96 6.33
CA SER A 91 4.31 -1.69 5.51
C SER A 91 3.89 -1.18 4.12
N TYR A 92 2.85 -1.76 3.53
CA TYR A 92 2.31 -1.28 2.26
C TYR A 92 1.85 0.18 2.37
N GLU A 93 1.03 0.51 3.35
CA GLU A 93 0.50 1.87 3.55
C GLU A 93 1.62 2.90 3.79
N CYS A 94 2.65 2.55 4.59
CA CYS A 94 3.82 3.40 4.79
C CYS A 94 4.60 3.60 3.48
N GLY A 95 4.82 2.52 2.72
CA GLY A 95 5.53 2.58 1.44
C GLY A 95 4.83 3.47 0.42
N ILE A 96 3.50 3.40 0.32
CA ILE A 96 2.72 4.27 -0.57
C ILE A 96 2.80 5.73 -0.13
N ALA A 97 2.70 6.00 1.17
CA ALA A 97 2.84 7.36 1.69
C ALA A 97 4.21 7.96 1.35
N LEU A 98 5.29 7.21 1.57
CA LEU A 98 6.66 7.63 1.25
C LEU A 98 6.88 7.82 -0.26
N TYR A 99 6.34 6.93 -1.09
CA TYR A 99 6.38 7.07 -2.55
C TYR A 99 5.75 8.40 -2.98
N ARG A 100 4.56 8.72 -2.44
CA ARG A 100 3.86 9.97 -2.75
C ARG A 100 4.56 11.21 -2.20
N MET A 101 5.44 11.05 -1.22
CA MET A 101 6.30 12.10 -0.69
C MET A 101 7.61 12.26 -1.47
N GLY A 102 7.91 11.34 -2.40
CA GLY A 102 9.16 11.32 -3.18
C GLY A 102 10.32 10.60 -2.48
N ASP A 103 10.11 10.01 -1.31
CA ASP A 103 11.13 9.24 -0.58
C ASP A 103 11.20 7.81 -1.13
N PHE A 104 11.66 7.67 -2.38
CA PHE A 104 11.65 6.39 -3.11
C PHE A 104 12.51 5.29 -2.45
N GLY A 105 13.61 5.66 -1.80
CA GLY A 105 14.48 4.72 -1.11
C GLY A 105 13.78 4.00 0.05
N GLU A 106 13.18 4.76 0.97
CA GLU A 106 12.43 4.17 2.09
C GLU A 106 11.14 3.50 1.60
N ALA A 107 10.46 4.06 0.59
CA ALA A 107 9.28 3.46 0.00
C ALA A 107 9.55 2.04 -0.52
N GLY A 108 10.68 1.83 -1.21
CA GLY A 108 11.09 0.53 -1.71
C GLY A 108 11.29 -0.50 -0.59
N LEU A 109 11.89 -0.10 0.53
CA LEU A 109 12.11 -0.99 1.68
C LEU A 109 10.80 -1.47 2.30
N PHE A 110 9.87 -0.54 2.56
CA PHE A 110 8.56 -0.86 3.12
C PHE A 110 7.70 -1.70 2.16
N LEU A 111 7.71 -1.39 0.86
CA LEU A 111 6.99 -2.19 -0.14
C LEU A 111 7.59 -3.61 -0.26
N HIS A 112 8.92 -3.75 -0.24
CA HIS A 112 9.56 -5.06 -0.23
C HIS A 112 9.18 -5.86 1.04
N GLN A 113 9.18 -5.21 2.21
CA GLN A 113 8.73 -5.82 3.46
C GLN A 113 7.27 -6.30 3.33
N ALA A 114 6.37 -5.50 2.77
CA ALA A 114 4.99 -5.89 2.53
C ALA A 114 4.89 -7.16 1.67
N ILE A 115 5.61 -7.20 0.54
CA ILE A 115 5.63 -8.34 -0.40
C ILE A 115 6.07 -9.63 0.30
N THR A 116 7.08 -9.57 1.17
CA THR A 116 7.59 -10.73 1.91
C THR A 116 6.65 -11.22 3.01
N LYS A 117 5.77 -10.34 3.51
CA LYS A 117 4.88 -10.63 4.63
C LYS A 117 3.46 -11.02 4.21
N TYR A 118 3.06 -10.71 2.98
CA TYR A 118 1.85 -11.28 2.40
C TYR A 118 1.96 -12.80 2.30
N GLY A 119 1.03 -13.49 2.94
CA GLY A 119 0.94 -14.96 2.92
C GLY A 119 0.28 -15.51 1.66
N ILE A 120 0.16 -16.84 1.60
CA ILE A 120 -0.35 -17.62 0.47
C ILE A 120 -1.78 -17.19 0.05
N ASP A 121 -2.59 -16.66 0.95
CA ASP A 121 -3.97 -16.24 0.63
C ASP A 121 -4.09 -14.78 0.17
N ASN A 122 -2.97 -14.04 0.12
CA ASN A 122 -2.96 -12.59 -0.13
C ASN A 122 -2.29 -12.20 -1.45
N TYR A 123 -2.35 -13.08 -2.46
CA TYR A 123 -1.75 -12.84 -3.78
C TYR A 123 -2.25 -11.54 -4.44
N HIS A 124 -3.52 -11.16 -4.24
CA HIS A 124 -4.04 -9.89 -4.73
C HIS A 124 -3.24 -8.70 -4.18
N ASN A 125 -3.14 -8.60 -2.85
CA ASN A 125 -2.42 -7.52 -2.17
C ASN A 125 -0.92 -7.57 -2.49
N GLN A 126 -0.35 -8.76 -2.61
CA GLN A 126 1.04 -8.95 -3.01
C GLN A 126 1.30 -8.43 -4.43
N ALA A 127 0.42 -8.72 -5.40
CA ALA A 127 0.56 -8.22 -6.77
C ALA A 127 0.52 -6.69 -6.84
N ILE A 128 -0.32 -6.07 -6.01
CA ILE A 128 -0.41 -4.61 -5.90
C ILE A 128 0.87 -4.02 -5.31
N ALA A 129 1.41 -4.61 -4.23
CA ALA A 129 2.66 -4.15 -3.64
C ALA A 129 3.85 -4.32 -4.60
N ILE A 130 3.88 -5.41 -5.39
CA ILE A 130 4.86 -5.62 -6.46
C ILE A 130 4.73 -4.53 -7.53
N TRP A 131 3.51 -4.19 -7.94
CA TRP A 131 3.29 -3.11 -8.90
C TRP A 131 3.81 -1.77 -8.39
N ALA A 132 3.47 -1.43 -7.14
CA ALA A 132 3.94 -0.21 -6.49
C ALA A 132 5.48 -0.16 -6.39
N LEU A 133 6.13 -1.30 -6.14
CA LEU A 133 7.59 -1.38 -6.15
C LEU A 133 8.16 -1.15 -7.55
N GLY A 134 7.51 -1.63 -8.61
CA GLY A 134 7.87 -1.30 -9.98
C GLY A 134 7.76 0.21 -10.28
N GLU A 135 6.75 0.89 -9.73
CA GLU A 135 6.65 2.36 -9.83
C GLU A 135 7.78 3.07 -9.08
N VAL A 136 8.19 2.58 -7.91
CA VAL A 136 9.37 3.08 -7.20
C VAL A 136 10.62 2.99 -8.10
N TYR A 137 10.88 1.80 -8.68
CA TYR A 137 12.02 1.60 -9.59
C TYR A 137 11.97 2.50 -10.82
N TRP A 138 10.76 2.72 -11.35
CA TRP A 138 10.55 3.63 -12.47
C TRP A 138 10.94 5.07 -12.13
N GLN A 139 10.55 5.56 -10.95
CA GLN A 139 10.86 6.93 -10.53
C GLN A 139 12.36 7.15 -10.29
N VAL A 140 13.10 6.12 -9.90
CA VAL A 140 14.57 6.21 -9.72
C VAL A 140 15.36 5.94 -11.00
N GLY A 141 14.70 5.66 -12.13
CA GLY A 141 15.33 5.45 -13.43
C GLY A 141 15.79 4.01 -13.70
N GLU A 142 15.50 3.07 -12.81
CA GLU A 142 15.84 1.65 -12.95
C GLU A 142 14.74 0.93 -13.74
N TYR A 143 14.63 1.27 -15.04
CA TYR A 143 13.50 0.84 -15.87
C TYR A 143 13.45 -0.68 -16.05
N GLY A 144 14.60 -1.36 -16.16
CA GLY A 144 14.64 -2.82 -16.27
C GLY A 144 14.01 -3.51 -15.06
N ASP A 145 14.35 -3.05 -13.86
CA ASP A 145 13.75 -3.57 -12.63
C ASP A 145 12.28 -3.19 -12.50
N ALA A 146 11.89 -1.98 -12.92
CA ALA A 146 10.48 -1.59 -12.97
C ALA A 146 9.65 -2.56 -13.81
N PHE A 147 10.11 -2.88 -15.02
CA PHE A 147 9.44 -3.84 -15.91
C PHE A 147 9.38 -5.25 -15.31
N ASN A 148 10.47 -5.75 -14.74
CA ASN A 148 10.49 -7.05 -14.07
C ASN A 148 9.42 -7.16 -12.96
N HIS A 149 9.27 -6.11 -12.15
CA HIS A 149 8.25 -6.07 -11.11
C HIS A 149 6.85 -6.01 -11.71
N TRP A 150 6.61 -5.18 -12.72
CA TRP A 150 5.29 -5.10 -13.36
C TRP A 150 4.89 -6.39 -14.07
N GLU A 151 5.80 -7.08 -14.75
CA GLU A 151 5.54 -8.39 -15.34
C GLU A 151 5.17 -9.42 -14.28
N ARG A 152 5.87 -9.42 -13.13
CA ARG A 152 5.52 -10.30 -12.02
C ARG A 152 4.13 -10.00 -11.44
N SER A 153 3.76 -8.73 -11.33
CA SER A 153 2.41 -8.32 -10.91
C SER A 153 1.35 -8.80 -11.91
N TYR A 154 1.61 -8.64 -13.21
CA TYR A 154 0.76 -9.12 -14.29
C TYR A 154 0.50 -10.62 -14.21
N GLU A 155 1.55 -11.44 -14.05
CA GLU A 155 1.42 -12.89 -14.00
C GLU A 155 0.59 -13.36 -12.78
N ILE A 156 0.70 -12.68 -11.64
CA ILE A 156 -0.17 -12.97 -10.49
C ILE A 156 -1.63 -12.63 -10.80
N PHE A 157 -1.90 -11.45 -11.38
CA PHE A 157 -3.28 -11.08 -11.73
C PHE A 157 -3.90 -11.98 -12.80
N LYS A 158 -3.11 -12.43 -13.78
CA LYS A 158 -3.50 -13.41 -14.79
C LYS A 158 -3.72 -14.81 -14.21
N LEU A 159 -3.00 -15.20 -13.16
CA LEU A 159 -3.29 -16.42 -12.43
C LEU A 159 -4.63 -16.30 -11.68
N LEU A 160 -4.83 -15.19 -10.97
CA LEU A 160 -6.08 -14.91 -10.25
C LEU A 160 -7.29 -14.87 -11.19
N SER A 161 -7.12 -14.43 -12.44
CA SER A 161 -8.21 -14.46 -13.44
C SER A 161 -8.66 -15.86 -13.85
N LYS A 162 -7.91 -16.91 -13.49
CA LYS A 162 -8.25 -18.30 -13.80
C LYS A 162 -8.78 -19.05 -12.58
N THR A 163 -8.37 -18.66 -11.38
CA THR A 163 -8.59 -19.45 -10.15
C THR A 163 -9.49 -18.77 -9.13
N ASN A 164 -9.69 -17.45 -9.23
CA ASN A 164 -10.48 -16.68 -8.27
C ASN A 164 -11.98 -16.69 -8.61
N ILE A 165 -12.82 -16.36 -7.62
CA ILE A 165 -14.28 -16.27 -7.72
C ILE A 165 -14.71 -15.16 -8.70
N GLU A 166 -13.87 -14.13 -8.90
CA GLU A 166 -14.12 -13.01 -9.81
C GLU A 166 -13.17 -12.99 -11.02
N PRO A 167 -13.15 -14.04 -11.86
CA PRO A 167 -12.15 -14.20 -12.92
C PRO A 167 -12.18 -13.08 -13.96
N GLN A 168 -13.37 -12.53 -14.24
CA GLN A 168 -13.57 -11.44 -15.21
C GLN A 168 -12.95 -10.12 -14.74
N TRP A 169 -12.98 -9.84 -13.43
CA TRP A 169 -12.38 -8.62 -12.87
C TRP A 169 -10.87 -8.66 -13.06
N TYR A 170 -10.26 -9.78 -12.65
CA TYR A 170 -8.83 -10.01 -12.75
C TYR A 170 -8.34 -10.06 -14.21
N GLY A 171 -9.11 -10.64 -15.13
CA GLY A 171 -8.78 -10.68 -16.55
C GLY A 171 -8.62 -9.27 -17.13
N LYS A 172 -9.65 -8.43 -16.95
CA LYS A 172 -9.61 -7.02 -17.38
C LYS A 172 -8.43 -6.25 -16.78
N ARG A 173 -8.08 -6.53 -15.52
CA ARG A 173 -6.97 -5.86 -14.84
C ARG A 173 -5.62 -6.30 -15.38
N SER A 174 -5.46 -7.59 -15.66
CA SER A 174 -4.24 -8.11 -16.27
C SER A 174 -4.00 -7.51 -17.66
N GLU A 175 -5.05 -7.35 -18.48
CA GLU A 175 -4.97 -6.71 -19.80
C GLU A 175 -4.53 -5.24 -19.68
N GLN A 176 -5.16 -4.51 -18.78
CA GLN A 176 -4.84 -3.11 -18.46
C GLN A 176 -3.38 -2.90 -18.01
N ILE A 177 -2.89 -3.79 -17.15
CA ILE A 177 -1.50 -3.81 -16.70
C ILE A 177 -0.56 -4.06 -17.88
N LYS A 178 -0.89 -5.04 -18.74
CA LYS A 178 -0.09 -5.38 -19.92
C LYS A 178 0.01 -4.22 -20.91
N GLU A 179 -1.11 -3.58 -21.22
CA GLU A 179 -1.15 -2.40 -22.09
C GLU A 179 -0.28 -1.26 -21.54
N THR A 180 -0.29 -1.05 -20.22
CA THR A 180 0.52 -0.01 -19.58
C THR A 180 2.01 -0.33 -19.68
N ILE A 181 2.40 -1.59 -19.48
CA ILE A 181 3.78 -2.06 -19.67
C ILE A 181 4.23 -1.84 -21.11
N GLU A 182 3.41 -2.23 -22.11
CA GLU A 182 3.71 -2.06 -23.53
C GLU A 182 3.86 -0.59 -23.92
N GLN A 183 2.95 0.27 -23.46
CA GLN A 183 3.03 1.72 -23.69
C GLN A 183 4.32 2.32 -23.13
N ARG A 184 4.69 1.94 -21.90
CA ARG A 184 5.92 2.43 -21.26
C ARG A 184 7.17 1.84 -21.90
N SER A 185 7.15 0.58 -22.34
CA SER A 185 8.27 -0.05 -23.04
C SER A 185 8.58 0.68 -24.35
N ASN A 186 7.55 0.97 -25.16
CA ASN A 186 7.71 1.66 -26.45
C ASN A 186 8.24 3.10 -26.34
N VAL A 187 8.17 3.73 -25.16
CA VAL A 187 8.70 5.09 -24.95
C VAL A 187 10.18 5.06 -24.55
N TYR A 188 10.66 3.95 -24.00
CA TYR A 188 12.01 3.82 -23.42
C TYR A 188 12.87 2.74 -24.10
N SER A 189 12.39 2.20 -25.23
CA SER A 189 13.13 1.36 -26.18
C SER A 189 13.90 2.19 -27.20
#